data_AF-A0A0G2HQ31-F1
#
_entry.id   AF-A0A0G2HQ31-F1
#
_cell.length_a   1.000
_cell.length_b   1.000
_cell.length_c   1.000
_cell.angle_alpha   90.00
_cell.angle_beta   90.00
_cell.angle_gamma   90.00
#
_symmetry.space_group_name_H-M   'P 1'
#
loop_
_entity.id
_entity.type
_entity.pdbx_description
1 polymer ?
#
loop_
_entity_poly.entity_id
_entity_poly.type
_entity_poly.pdbx_seq_one_letter_code
_entity_poly.pdbx_strand_id
1 'polypeptide(L)'
;MPFNKHARIEIENQNDKAYFQCFYIDYKLYQNPLSEDTLYFHAHWRREHPTNGWAPPEIQTNSLETQVPNLDGRNNYVILETHGAGQYIDYNHSVAHFQGTWWGESDDMIFIDDDTWSPSMHVTGGEDYFFQRWVMQKNAYPFCDITIHEEDVTNY
;
A
#
# COMPACT_ATOMS: atom_id res chain seq x y z
N MET A 1 -13.10 -14.25 1.38
CA MET A 1 -13.97 -13.08 1.60
C MET A 1 -15.31 -13.56 2.18
N PRO A 2 -15.45 -13.62 3.52
CA PRO A 2 -16.68 -14.08 4.16
C PRO A 2 -17.88 -13.18 3.89
N PHE A 3 -19.11 -13.74 3.87
CA PHE A 3 -20.37 -12.99 3.84
C PHE A 3 -21.48 -13.79 4.51
N ASN A 4 -22.36 -13.13 5.27
CA ASN A 4 -23.46 -13.79 6.00
C ASN A 4 -24.84 -13.67 5.33
N LYS A 5 -25.08 -12.59 4.55
CA LYS A 5 -26.38 -12.36 3.89
C LYS A 5 -26.30 -12.53 2.38
N HIS A 6 -25.43 -11.79 1.72
CA HIS A 6 -25.15 -11.89 0.30
C HIS A 6 -23.79 -11.24 -0.01
N ALA A 7 -23.22 -11.55 -1.18
CA ALA A 7 -22.09 -10.84 -1.75
C ALA A 7 -22.49 -10.28 -3.13
N ARG A 8 -22.11 -9.04 -3.42
CA ARG A 8 -22.27 -8.40 -4.73
C ARG A 8 -20.90 -7.94 -5.18
N ILE A 9 -20.53 -8.32 -6.40
CA ILE A 9 -19.34 -7.82 -7.09
C ILE A 9 -19.84 -6.97 -8.26
N GLU A 10 -19.29 -5.77 -8.37
CA GLU A 10 -19.65 -4.79 -9.40
C GLU A 10 -18.40 -4.43 -10.20
N ILE A 11 -18.58 -4.30 -11.51
CA ILE A 11 -17.51 -3.92 -12.44
C ILE A 11 -17.96 -2.64 -13.13
N GLU A 12 -17.17 -1.59 -12.97
CA GLU A 12 -17.36 -0.30 -13.64
C GLU A 12 -16.25 -0.11 -14.68
N ASN A 13 -16.61 0.10 -15.94
CA ASN A 13 -15.67 0.51 -16.98
C ASN A 13 -15.65 2.04 -17.08
N GLN A 14 -14.58 2.67 -16.61
CA GLN A 14 -14.38 4.12 -16.66
C GLN A 14 -13.74 4.62 -17.96
N ASN A 15 -13.59 3.75 -18.97
CA ASN A 15 -13.02 4.11 -20.27
C ASN A 15 -14.10 4.43 -21.32
N ASP A 16 -13.68 5.01 -22.44
CA ASP A 16 -14.51 5.30 -23.63
C ASP A 16 -14.61 4.13 -24.62
N LYS A 17 -13.93 3.01 -24.33
CA LYS A 17 -13.88 1.82 -25.20
C LYS A 17 -14.71 0.68 -24.64
N ALA A 18 -15.20 -0.17 -25.54
CA ALA A 18 -15.87 -1.41 -25.17
C ALA A 18 -14.92 -2.30 -24.34
N TYR A 19 -15.44 -2.83 -23.24
CA TYR A 19 -14.71 -3.70 -22.31
C TYR A 19 -15.36 -5.08 -22.29
N PHE A 20 -14.53 -6.12 -22.32
CA PHE A 20 -14.94 -7.52 -22.24
C PHE A 20 -14.07 -8.23 -21.21
N GLN A 21 -14.69 -9.01 -20.33
CA GLN A 21 -14.00 -9.73 -19.26
C GLN A 21 -14.58 -11.12 -19.09
N CYS A 22 -13.70 -12.11 -18.97
CA CYS A 22 -14.02 -13.43 -18.43
C CYS A 22 -13.54 -13.48 -16.98
N PHE A 23 -14.36 -13.99 -16.07
CA PHE A 23 -13.99 -14.14 -14.66
C PHE A 23 -14.60 -15.41 -14.06
N TYR A 24 -13.97 -15.90 -12.99
CA TYR A 24 -14.50 -16.95 -12.14
C TYR A 24 -14.69 -16.40 -10.73
N ILE A 25 -15.82 -16.74 -10.12
CA ILE A 25 -16.07 -16.49 -8.70
C ILE A 25 -16.37 -17.84 -8.08
N ASP A 26 -15.35 -18.46 -7.52
CA ASP A 26 -15.49 -19.68 -6.76
C ASP A 26 -15.78 -19.34 -5.30
N TYR A 27 -16.88 -19.88 -4.78
CA TYR A 27 -17.32 -19.65 -3.39
C TYR A 27 -17.88 -20.93 -2.78
N LYS A 28 -17.96 -20.95 -1.46
CA LYS A 28 -18.60 -22.03 -0.70
C LYS A 28 -19.75 -21.46 0.12
N LEU A 29 -20.90 -22.13 0.05
CA LEU A 29 -22.05 -21.84 0.90
C LEU A 29 -22.06 -22.79 2.09
N TYR A 30 -22.46 -22.25 3.23
CA TYR A 30 -22.64 -22.98 4.47
C TYR A 30 -24.13 -22.94 4.84
N GLN A 31 -24.63 -24.01 5.46
CA GLN A 31 -26.03 -24.08 5.89
C GLN A 31 -26.29 -23.15 7.08
N ASN A 32 -25.30 -23.01 7.96
CA ASN A 32 -25.38 -22.17 9.13
C ASN A 32 -24.70 -20.82 8.87
N PRO A 33 -25.17 -19.74 9.49
CA PRO A 33 -24.46 -18.47 9.51
C PRO A 33 -23.03 -18.63 10.03
N LEU A 34 -22.14 -17.80 9.53
CA LEU A 34 -20.79 -17.65 10.07
C LEU A 34 -20.86 -17.02 11.47
N SER A 35 -19.89 -17.36 12.30
CA SER A 35 -19.79 -16.87 13.68
C SER A 35 -19.72 -15.35 13.76
N GLU A 36 -20.19 -14.76 14.86
CA GLU A 36 -20.24 -13.31 15.05
C GLU A 36 -18.86 -12.64 15.07
N ASP A 37 -17.80 -13.39 15.40
CA ASP A 37 -16.39 -12.96 15.39
C ASP A 37 -15.72 -13.10 13.99
N THR A 38 -16.47 -13.50 12.97
CA THR A 38 -15.95 -13.62 11.60
C THR A 38 -15.57 -12.24 11.05
N LEU A 39 -14.28 -12.06 10.73
CA LEU A 39 -13.79 -10.86 10.04
C LEU A 39 -14.21 -10.83 8.56
N TYR A 40 -14.40 -9.63 8.03
CA TYR A 40 -14.70 -9.39 6.62
C TYR A 40 -13.47 -8.87 5.89
N PHE A 41 -13.37 -9.19 4.60
CA PHE A 41 -12.28 -8.70 3.79
C PHE A 41 -12.56 -7.26 3.36
N HIS A 42 -11.59 -6.38 3.56
CA HIS A 42 -11.60 -5.00 3.10
C HIS A 42 -10.38 -4.75 2.23
N ALA A 43 -10.58 -4.02 1.13
CA ALA A 43 -9.54 -3.51 0.28
C ALA A 43 -9.88 -2.07 -0.08
N HIS A 44 -8.86 -1.21 -0.14
CA HIS A 44 -9.02 0.19 -0.47
C HIS A 44 -7.90 0.60 -1.42
N TRP A 45 -8.26 1.39 -2.43
CA TRP A 45 -7.30 1.98 -3.35
C TRP A 45 -7.19 3.48 -3.11
N ARG A 46 -5.96 3.99 -3.10
CA ARG A 46 -5.64 5.41 -2.93
C ARG A 46 -4.54 5.79 -3.92
N ARG A 47 -4.51 7.07 -4.30
CA ARG A 47 -3.47 7.66 -5.14
C ARG A 47 -3.29 9.13 -4.76
N GLU A 48 -2.04 9.55 -4.71
CA GLU A 48 -1.64 10.96 -4.65
C GLU A 48 -0.76 11.26 -5.87
N HIS A 49 -1.02 12.35 -6.59
CA HIS A 49 -0.25 12.73 -7.76
C HIS A 49 -0.46 14.23 -8.10
N PRO A 50 0.54 15.11 -7.87
CA PRO A 50 1.86 14.80 -7.27
C PRO A 50 1.73 14.40 -5.81
N THR A 51 2.61 13.51 -5.34
CA THR A 51 2.74 13.19 -3.90
C THR A 51 3.51 14.29 -3.21
N ASN A 52 3.02 14.79 -2.07
CA ASN A 52 3.71 15.85 -1.32
C ASN A 52 5.11 15.40 -0.85
N GLY A 53 5.24 14.15 -0.38
CA GLY A 53 6.50 13.57 0.09
C GLY A 53 7.06 14.26 1.35
N TRP A 54 8.29 13.90 1.74
CA TRP A 54 9.00 14.57 2.85
C TRP A 54 9.95 15.67 2.38
N ALA A 55 10.44 15.56 1.13
CA ALA A 55 11.31 16.56 0.53
C ALA A 55 10.48 17.70 -0.08
N PRO A 56 10.85 18.98 0.17
CA PRO A 56 10.24 20.10 -0.54
C PRO A 56 10.40 19.93 -2.07
N PRO A 57 9.44 20.39 -2.89
CA PRO A 57 9.46 20.20 -4.35
C PRO A 57 10.73 20.70 -5.05
N GLU A 58 11.36 21.74 -4.49
CA GLU A 58 12.60 22.36 -4.98
C GLU A 58 13.89 21.63 -4.55
N ILE A 59 13.79 20.61 -3.69
CA ILE A 59 14.93 19.83 -3.19
C ILE A 59 14.80 18.39 -3.68
N GLN A 60 15.93 17.83 -4.12
CA GLN A 60 16.01 16.44 -4.54
C GLN A 60 15.84 15.50 -3.35
N THR A 61 14.99 14.47 -3.46
CA THR A 61 14.87 13.41 -2.46
C THR A 61 16.19 12.68 -2.27
N ASN A 62 16.42 12.19 -1.05
CA ASN A 62 17.66 11.52 -0.67
C ASN A 62 18.91 12.41 -0.85
N SER A 63 18.79 13.68 -0.46
CA SER A 63 19.90 14.63 -0.32
C SER A 63 20.13 15.01 1.15
N LEU A 64 21.29 15.58 1.46
CA LEU A 64 21.64 16.03 2.82
C LEU A 64 20.61 17.02 3.39
N GLU A 65 20.06 17.88 2.55
CA GLU A 65 19.08 18.90 2.91
C GLU A 65 17.71 18.29 3.30
N THR A 66 17.43 17.08 2.81
CA THR A 66 16.18 16.36 3.12
C THR A 66 16.26 15.47 4.36
N GLN A 67 17.43 15.40 5.03
CA GLN A 67 17.63 14.62 6.26
C GLN A 67 17.08 15.36 7.49
N VAL A 68 15.76 15.59 7.48
CA VAL A 68 15.05 16.28 8.56
C VAL A 68 14.23 15.27 9.36
N PRO A 69 14.25 15.31 10.71
CA PRO A 69 13.48 14.38 11.52
C PRO A 69 11.97 14.50 11.28
N ASN A 70 11.31 13.36 11.08
CA ASN A 70 9.85 13.25 11.14
C ASN A 70 9.43 12.85 12.56
N LEU A 71 8.79 13.76 13.29
CA LEU A 71 8.50 13.60 14.73
C LEU A 71 7.01 13.43 15.06
N ASP A 72 6.16 13.37 14.04
CA ASP A 72 4.71 13.24 14.23
C ASP A 72 3.97 12.47 13.13
N GLY A 73 4.62 12.15 12.01
CA GLY A 73 4.03 11.39 10.90
C GLY A 73 2.91 12.11 10.14
N ARG A 74 2.61 13.38 10.45
CA ARG A 74 1.39 14.05 9.96
C ARG A 74 1.34 14.27 8.45
N ASN A 75 2.51 14.35 7.83
CA ASN A 75 2.64 14.59 6.38
C ASN A 75 2.96 13.31 5.61
N ASN A 76 2.89 12.13 6.25
CA ASN A 76 3.14 10.87 5.58
C ASN A 76 2.03 10.57 4.57
N TYR A 77 2.39 9.84 3.51
CA TYR A 77 1.38 9.23 2.65
C TYR A 77 0.58 8.20 3.44
N VAL A 78 -0.74 8.37 3.52
CA VAL A 78 -1.62 7.45 4.22
C VAL A 78 -1.95 6.26 3.32
N ILE A 79 -1.39 5.10 3.66
CA ILE A 79 -1.70 3.81 3.01
C ILE A 79 -3.10 3.34 3.40
N LEU A 80 -3.40 3.31 4.70
CA LEU A 80 -4.69 2.91 5.26
C LEU A 80 -5.03 3.71 6.52
N GLU A 81 -6.28 4.14 6.61
CA GLU A 81 -6.89 4.72 7.81
C GLU A 81 -8.29 4.13 7.95
N THR A 82 -8.59 3.51 9.08
CA THR A 82 -9.85 2.81 9.32
C THR A 82 -10.12 2.63 10.81
N HIS A 83 -11.36 2.32 11.17
CA HIS A 83 -11.77 2.01 12.54
C HIS A 83 -12.50 0.67 12.60
N GLY A 84 -12.13 -0.16 13.57
CA GLY A 84 -12.73 -1.48 13.79
C GLY A 84 -11.72 -2.46 14.38
N ALA A 85 -12.16 -3.68 14.66
CA ALA A 85 -11.27 -4.76 15.09
C ALA A 85 -10.95 -5.66 13.89
N GLY A 86 -9.67 -5.89 13.62
CA GLY A 86 -9.23 -6.69 12.49
C GLY A 86 -7.71 -6.86 12.43
N GLN A 87 -7.22 -7.29 11.27
CA GLN A 87 -5.80 -7.44 11.01
C GLN A 87 -5.47 -6.82 9.65
N TYR A 88 -4.42 -6.00 9.64
CA TYR A 88 -3.78 -5.56 8.41
C TYR A 88 -2.93 -6.70 7.85
N ILE A 89 -3.12 -7.05 6.58
CA ILE A 89 -2.49 -8.24 6.00
C ILE A 89 -1.51 -7.93 4.86
N ASP A 90 -1.74 -6.86 4.09
CA ASP A 90 -0.96 -6.60 2.88
C ASP A 90 -1.25 -5.21 2.28
N TYR A 91 -0.34 -4.73 1.41
CA TYR A 91 -0.61 -3.70 0.42
C TYR A 91 0.27 -3.83 -0.82
N ASN A 92 -0.25 -3.32 -1.95
CA ASN A 92 0.53 -3.12 -3.17
C ASN A 92 0.91 -1.64 -3.29
N HIS A 93 2.21 -1.34 -3.43
CA HIS A 93 2.72 0.02 -3.63
C HIS A 93 3.20 0.20 -5.06
N SER A 94 2.66 1.18 -5.77
CA SER A 94 3.19 1.61 -7.07
C SER A 94 3.70 3.05 -6.96
N VAL A 95 4.99 3.25 -7.18
CA VAL A 95 5.64 4.57 -7.16
C VAL A 95 6.13 4.94 -8.56
N ALA A 96 5.76 6.14 -9.02
CA ALA A 96 6.37 6.76 -10.18
C ALA A 96 7.24 7.92 -9.69
N HIS A 97 8.56 7.76 -9.79
CA HIS A 97 9.55 8.71 -9.28
C HIS A 97 10.45 9.20 -10.42
N PHE A 98 10.67 10.51 -10.51
CA PHE A 98 11.33 11.16 -11.67
C PHE A 98 12.52 12.05 -11.32
N GLN A 99 13.03 12.00 -10.08
CA GLN A 99 14.19 12.82 -9.69
C GLN A 99 15.53 12.10 -9.89
N GLY A 100 15.52 10.82 -10.27
CA GLY A 100 16.72 10.02 -10.49
C GLY A 100 17.48 9.65 -9.22
N THR A 101 16.87 9.83 -8.05
CA THR A 101 17.37 9.33 -6.76
C THR A 101 16.51 8.22 -6.22
N TRP A 102 17.01 7.55 -5.18
CA TRP A 102 16.25 6.56 -4.44
C TRP A 102 15.14 7.25 -3.62
N TRP A 103 13.90 6.82 -3.84
CA TRP A 103 12.70 7.41 -3.22
C TRP A 103 12.30 6.74 -1.91
N GLY A 104 12.77 5.52 -1.64
CA GLY A 104 12.27 4.68 -0.55
C GLY A 104 13.08 4.77 0.75
N GLU A 105 13.77 5.87 1.02
CA GLU A 105 14.44 6.09 2.32
C GLU A 105 13.45 6.34 3.48
N SER A 106 12.16 6.50 3.18
CA SER A 106 11.15 6.86 4.19
C SER A 106 10.72 5.66 5.05
N ASP A 107 10.53 5.93 6.34
CA ASP A 107 10.00 4.97 7.32
C ASP A 107 8.49 4.72 7.16
N ASP A 108 8.05 3.47 7.33
CA ASP A 108 6.64 3.16 7.58
C ASP A 108 6.30 3.37 9.04
N MET A 109 5.23 4.12 9.30
CA MET A 109 4.73 4.42 10.64
C MET A 109 3.31 3.88 10.80
N ILE A 110 3.12 2.90 11.69
CA ILE A 110 1.81 2.27 11.93
C ILE A 110 1.35 2.58 13.35
N PHE A 111 0.25 3.32 13.43
CA PHE A 111 -0.45 3.67 14.67
C PHE A 111 -1.65 2.75 14.85
N ILE A 112 -1.79 2.14 16.02
CA ILE A 112 -2.85 1.17 16.33
C ILE A 112 -3.71 1.73 17.46
N ASP A 113 -5.03 1.63 17.29
CA ASP A 113 -6.03 2.08 18.28
C ASP A 113 -5.83 3.54 18.73
N ASP A 114 -5.50 3.74 20.01
CA ASP A 114 -5.33 5.06 20.64
C ASP A 114 -3.85 5.51 20.67
N ASP A 115 -3.00 4.92 19.83
CA ASP A 115 -1.59 5.28 19.74
C ASP A 115 -1.41 6.78 19.49
N THR A 116 -0.57 7.38 20.32
CA THR A 116 0.04 8.68 20.05
C THR A 116 1.48 8.48 19.61
N TRP A 117 2.17 9.54 19.19
CA TRP A 117 3.61 9.46 18.93
C TRP A 117 4.36 8.82 20.12
N SER A 118 5.24 7.84 19.91
CA SER A 118 5.66 7.20 18.64
C SER A 118 4.73 6.04 18.20
N PRO A 119 4.66 5.71 16.89
CA PRO A 119 3.84 4.60 16.39
C PRO A 119 4.22 3.24 17.02
N SER A 120 3.25 2.34 17.13
CA SER A 120 3.47 0.95 17.59
C SER A 120 4.44 0.17 16.72
N MET A 121 4.45 0.40 15.41
CA MET A 121 5.44 -0.18 14.50
C MET A 121 6.10 0.90 13.67
N HIS A 122 7.41 0.77 13.54
CA HIS A 122 8.27 1.71 12.84
C HIS A 122 9.34 0.92 12.05
N VAL A 123 9.32 1.05 10.72
CA VAL A 123 10.25 0.36 9.79
C VAL A 123 11.21 1.38 9.20
N THR A 124 12.42 0.97 8.85
CA THR A 124 13.57 1.85 8.56
C THR A 124 13.75 2.27 7.10
N GLY A 125 12.78 1.96 6.24
CA GLY A 125 12.86 2.23 4.80
C GLY A 125 11.75 1.52 4.04
N GLY A 126 11.40 2.08 2.89
CA GLY A 126 10.38 1.54 2.01
C GLY A 126 10.77 0.17 1.45
N GLU A 127 12.04 -0.06 1.12
CA GLU A 127 12.51 -1.38 0.71
C GLU A 127 12.56 -2.37 1.89
N ASP A 128 12.88 -1.89 3.08
CA ASP A 128 12.96 -2.71 4.30
C ASP A 128 11.58 -3.28 4.65
N TYR A 129 10.51 -2.52 4.43
CA TYR A 129 9.13 -2.99 4.58
C TYR A 129 8.85 -4.24 3.76
N PHE A 130 9.36 -4.28 2.52
CA PHE A 130 9.21 -5.42 1.61
C PHE A 130 10.27 -6.51 1.82
N PHE A 131 10.93 -6.52 2.99
CA PHE A 131 12.00 -7.47 3.35
C PHE A 131 13.21 -7.41 2.40
N GLN A 132 13.48 -6.23 1.82
CA GLN A 132 14.63 -5.99 0.94
C GLN A 132 15.65 -5.09 1.64
N ARG A 133 16.76 -4.80 0.96
CA ARG A 133 17.82 -3.90 1.41
C ARG A 133 18.56 -3.32 0.22
N TRP A 134 19.16 -2.14 0.42
CA TRP A 134 19.96 -1.47 -0.60
C TRP A 134 19.15 -1.28 -1.89
N VAL A 135 18.10 -0.45 -1.81
CA VAL A 135 17.19 -0.19 -2.93
C VAL A 135 16.29 -1.41 -3.26
N MET A 136 15.25 -1.20 -4.07
CA MET A 136 14.41 -2.28 -4.60
C MET A 136 15.23 -3.28 -5.44
N GLN A 137 14.92 -4.56 -5.32
CA GLN A 137 15.59 -5.68 -6.00
C GLN A 137 14.61 -6.46 -6.86
N LYS A 138 15.06 -6.91 -8.05
CA LYS A 138 14.26 -7.81 -8.90
C LYS A 138 14.11 -9.19 -8.26
N ASN A 139 12.98 -9.42 -7.59
CA ASN A 139 12.67 -10.68 -6.94
C ASN A 139 11.18 -11.04 -7.05
N ALA A 140 10.88 -12.31 -6.81
CA ALA A 140 9.53 -12.84 -6.82
C ALA A 140 9.41 -13.94 -5.75
N TYR A 141 8.94 -13.56 -4.56
CA TYR A 141 8.64 -14.49 -3.48
C TYR A 141 7.14 -14.50 -3.16
N PRO A 142 6.62 -15.56 -2.51
CA PRO A 142 5.18 -15.67 -2.25
C PRO A 142 4.57 -14.57 -1.35
N PHE A 143 5.39 -13.85 -0.58
CA PHE A 143 4.94 -12.88 0.42
C PHE A 143 5.53 -11.48 0.24
N CYS A 144 6.48 -11.33 -0.68
CA CYS A 144 7.02 -10.05 -1.11
C CYS A 144 7.64 -10.23 -2.50
N ASP A 145 7.34 -9.31 -3.41
CA ASP A 145 7.85 -9.34 -4.76
C ASP A 145 7.95 -7.95 -5.36
N ILE A 146 8.63 -7.87 -6.50
CA ILE A 146 8.58 -6.71 -7.38
C ILE A 146 8.01 -7.16 -8.70
N THR A 147 6.74 -6.81 -8.93
CA THR A 147 6.05 -7.12 -10.19
C THR A 147 6.60 -6.30 -11.36
N ILE A 148 6.95 -5.03 -11.13
CA ILE A 148 7.53 -4.12 -12.14
C ILE A 148 8.68 -3.36 -11.49
N HIS A 149 9.89 -3.51 -12.02
CA HIS A 149 11.07 -2.78 -11.55
C HIS A 149 11.36 -1.58 -12.46
N GLU A 150 11.92 -0.49 -11.92
CA GLU A 150 12.21 0.74 -12.68
C GLU A 150 13.07 0.49 -13.92
N GLU A 151 14.08 -0.37 -13.81
CA GLU A 151 14.93 -0.80 -14.93
C GLU A 151 14.17 -1.50 -16.09
N ASP A 152 12.99 -2.05 -15.83
CA ASP A 152 12.18 -2.73 -16.85
C ASP A 152 11.27 -1.74 -17.61
N VAL A 153 11.15 -0.50 -17.11
CA VAL A 153 10.34 0.56 -17.70
C VAL A 153 11.25 1.55 -18.41
N THR A 154 11.59 1.25 -19.67
CA THR A 154 12.39 2.16 -20.49
C THR A 154 11.66 3.49 -20.71
N ASN A 155 12.36 4.61 -20.49
CA ASN A 155 11.89 6.00 -20.68
C ASN A 155 11.02 6.59 -19.56
N TYR A 156 11.07 6.01 -18.35
CA TYR A 156 10.62 6.66 -17.11
C TYR A 156 11.80 7.15 -16.29
#